data_AF-A0A3N5K7W3-F1
#
_entry.id   AF-A0A3N5K7W3-F1
#
_cell.length_a   1.000
_cell.length_b   1.000
_cell.length_c   1.000
_cell.angle_alpha   90.00
_cell.angle_beta   90.00
_cell.angle_gamma   90.00
#
_symmetry.space_group_name_H-M   'P 1'
#
loop_
_entity.id
_entity.type
_entity.pdbx_description
1 polymer ?
#
loop_
_entity_poly.entity_id
_entity_poly.type
_entity_poly.pdbx_seq_one_letter_code
_entity_poly.pdbx_strand_id
1 'polypeptide(L)'
;MPTKKPTDVDQLQQTLVKEIEFLRREFIETVSHYQTTVEAEMVNLITHLTSKSPEEKPAVCSDFAGLRFLIELIRSSRHKKDKGRMKDLRRIHEVIKTLASRFEG
;
A
#
# COMPACT_ATOMS: atom_id res chain seq x y z
N MET A 1 -13.24 23.69 53.32
CA MET A 1 -13.70 23.55 51.92
C MET A 1 -12.83 22.49 51.24
N PRO A 2 -13.36 21.32 50.87
CA PRO A 2 -12.54 20.29 50.24
C PRO A 2 -12.44 20.56 48.73
N THR A 3 -11.28 21.05 48.29
CA THR A 3 -10.89 21.12 46.88
C THR A 3 -10.38 19.75 46.43
N LYS A 4 -11.25 18.88 45.94
CA LYS A 4 -10.85 17.61 45.31
C LYS A 4 -11.62 17.37 44.01
N LYS A 5 -11.13 17.93 42.91
CA LYS A 5 -11.29 17.38 41.54
C LYS A 5 -10.07 17.60 40.60
N PRO A 6 -8.80 17.27 40.97
CA PRO A 6 -7.73 17.13 39.97
C PRO A 6 -7.55 15.68 39.47
N THR A 7 -7.96 14.69 40.27
CA THR A 7 -7.60 13.28 40.06
C THR A 7 -8.24 12.63 38.84
N ASP A 8 -9.43 13.08 38.43
CA ASP A 8 -10.21 12.47 37.35
C ASP A 8 -9.66 12.87 35.95
N VAL A 9 -9.23 14.12 35.82
CA VAL A 9 -8.71 14.65 34.55
C VAL A 9 -7.33 14.07 34.25
N ASP A 10 -6.44 14.00 35.24
CA ASP A 10 -5.11 13.44 35.06
C ASP A 10 -5.18 11.95 34.70
N GLN A 11 -6.11 11.20 35.31
CA GLN A 11 -6.35 9.79 34.97
C GLN A 11 -6.89 9.65 33.54
N LEU A 12 -7.85 10.48 33.14
CA LEU A 12 -8.37 10.49 31.76
C LEU A 12 -7.29 10.86 30.74
N GLN A 13 -6.41 11.82 31.06
CA GLN A 13 -5.28 12.18 30.20
C GLN A 13 -4.31 11.01 30.03
N GLN A 14 -3.98 10.29 31.11
CA GLN A 14 -3.12 9.11 31.04
C GLN A 14 -3.75 7.99 30.22
N THR A 15 -5.07 7.79 30.34
CA THR A 15 -5.81 6.84 29.49
C THR A 15 -5.74 7.27 28.02
N LEU A 16 -5.98 8.54 27.71
CA LEU A 16 -5.90 9.05 26.34
C LEU A 16 -4.50 8.88 25.74
N VAL A 17 -3.43 9.11 26.51
CA VAL A 17 -2.05 8.86 26.06
C VAL A 17 -1.86 7.40 25.66
N LYS A 18 -2.31 6.46 26.50
CA LYS A 18 -2.22 5.01 26.22
C LYS A 18 -3.00 4.61 24.97
N GLU A 19 -4.20 5.15 24.78
CA GLU A 19 -5.01 4.89 23.58
C GLU A 19 -4.35 5.45 22.31
N ILE A 20 -3.76 6.64 22.39
CA ILE A 20 -3.00 7.23 21.26
C ILE A 20 -1.75 6.40 20.95
N GLU A 21 -1.02 5.92 21.97
CA GLU A 21 0.14 5.05 21.78
C GLU A 21 -0.24 3.72 21.14
N PHE A 22 -1.37 3.14 21.57
CA PHE A 22 -1.94 1.95 20.95
C PHE A 22 -2.28 2.21 19.47
N LEU A 23 -3.06 3.26 19.20
CA LEU A 23 -3.42 3.65 17.83
C LEU A 23 -2.18 3.91 16.95
N ARG A 24 -1.13 4.51 17.52
CA ARG A 24 0.14 4.72 16.82
C ARG A 24 0.81 3.40 16.43
N ARG A 25 0.82 2.40 17.33
CA ARG A 25 1.37 1.06 17.03
C ARG A 25 0.55 0.37 15.93
N GLU A 26 -0.77 0.34 16.08
CA GLU A 26 -1.69 -0.25 15.10
C GLU A 26 -1.54 0.39 13.71
N PHE A 27 -1.40 1.72 13.66
CA PHE A 27 -1.18 2.44 12.42
C PHE A 27 0.13 2.03 11.73
N ILE A 28 1.24 1.97 12.48
CA ILE A 28 2.55 1.59 11.93
C ILE A 28 2.50 0.16 11.41
N GLU A 29 1.91 -0.77 12.17
CA GLU A 29 1.81 -2.17 11.79
C GLU A 29 0.97 -2.34 10.52
N THR A 30 -0.20 -1.70 10.47
CA THR A 30 -1.09 -1.73 9.31
C THR A 30 -0.41 -1.19 8.06
N VAL A 31 0.27 -0.04 8.15
CA VAL A 31 0.98 0.56 7.02
C VAL A 31 2.16 -0.32 6.57
N SER A 32 2.91 -0.89 7.52
CA SER A 32 4.04 -1.76 7.22
C SER A 32 3.59 -3.05 6.53
N HIS A 33 2.51 -3.66 7.01
CA HIS A 33 1.92 -4.85 6.41
C HIS A 33 1.44 -4.54 4.98
N TYR A 34 0.65 -3.48 4.82
CA TYR A 34 0.17 -3.04 3.51
C TYR A 34 1.32 -2.78 2.52
N GLN A 35 2.37 -2.07 2.95
CA GLN A 35 3.54 -1.80 2.13
C GLN A 35 4.23 -3.09 1.71
N THR A 36 4.43 -4.02 2.64
CA THR A 36 5.08 -5.31 2.39
C THR A 36 4.29 -6.15 1.38
N THR A 37 2.97 -6.23 1.52
CA THR A 37 2.10 -6.95 0.58
C THR A 37 2.18 -6.35 -0.82
N VAL A 38 2.03 -5.03 -0.93
CA VAL A 38 2.08 -4.31 -2.21
C VAL A 38 3.46 -4.47 -2.88
N GLU A 39 4.54 -4.44 -2.10
CA GLU A 39 5.90 -4.66 -2.59
C GLU A 39 6.11 -6.10 -3.08
N ALA A 40 5.62 -7.10 -2.35
CA ALA A 40 5.68 -8.49 -2.77
C ALA A 40 4.96 -8.72 -4.11
N GLU A 41 3.78 -8.11 -4.31
CA GLU A 41 3.06 -8.16 -5.59
C GLU A 41 3.89 -7.55 -6.74
N MET A 42 4.53 -6.40 -6.51
CA MET A 42 5.42 -5.80 -7.51
C MET A 42 6.62 -6.70 -7.83
N VAL A 43 7.24 -7.31 -6.83
CA VAL A 43 8.38 -8.24 -7.01
C VAL A 43 7.96 -9.47 -7.81
N ASN A 44 6.78 -10.03 -7.55
CA ASN A 44 6.24 -11.14 -8.31
C ASN A 44 6.01 -10.76 -9.79
N LEU A 45 5.44 -9.58 -10.05
CA LEU A 45 5.26 -9.07 -11.41
C LEU A 45 6.60 -8.89 -12.15
N ILE A 46 7.62 -8.36 -11.47
CA ILE A 46 8.98 -8.24 -12.02
C ILE A 46 9.55 -9.63 -12.34
N THR A 47 9.35 -10.60 -11.45
CA THR A 47 9.83 -11.98 -11.62
C THR A 47 9.18 -12.63 -12.85
N HIS A 48 7.86 -12.51 -13.01
CA HIS A 48 7.16 -13.01 -14.21
C HIS A 48 7.65 -12.32 -15.50
N LEU A 49 7.86 -11.00 -15.48
CA LEU A 49 8.36 -10.26 -16.65
C LEU A 49 9.80 -10.60 -17.03
N THR A 50 10.62 -10.99 -16.04
CA THR A 50 12.04 -11.28 -16.23
C THR A 50 12.34 -12.77 -16.36
N SER A 51 11.33 -13.65 -16.15
CA SER A 51 11.50 -15.09 -16.37
C SER A 51 11.95 -15.36 -17.81
N LYS A 52 12.96 -16.22 -17.93
CA LYS A 52 13.51 -16.65 -19.21
C LYS A 52 12.78 -17.87 -19.77
N SER A 53 11.96 -18.53 -18.96
CA SER A 53 11.17 -19.69 -19.40
C SER A 53 9.98 -19.20 -20.25
N PRO A 54 9.84 -19.61 -21.52
CA PRO A 54 8.70 -19.25 -22.36
C PRO A 54 7.36 -19.75 -21.78
N GLU A 55 7.40 -20.83 -21.00
CA GLU A 55 6.23 -21.48 -20.39
C GLU A 55 5.72 -20.73 -19.14
N GLU A 56 6.58 -19.90 -18.53
CA GLU A 56 6.24 -19.07 -17.36
C GLU A 56 5.92 -17.62 -17.74
N LYS A 57 6.02 -17.27 -19.04
CA LYS A 57 5.68 -15.94 -19.51
C LYS A 57 4.18 -15.82 -19.70
N PRO A 58 3.50 -14.93 -18.96
CA PRO A 58 2.07 -14.73 -19.16
C PRO A 58 1.77 -14.27 -20.58
N ALA A 59 0.59 -14.64 -21.10
CA ALA A 59 0.19 -14.34 -22.48
C ALA A 59 0.27 -12.85 -22.83
N VAL A 60 0.11 -11.97 -21.83
CA VAL A 60 0.24 -10.51 -21.98
C VAL A 60 1.65 -10.09 -22.42
N CYS A 61 2.69 -10.88 -22.12
CA CYS A 61 4.07 -10.63 -22.54
C CYS A 61 4.28 -10.84 -24.05
N SER A 62 3.33 -11.49 -24.73
CA SER A 62 3.32 -11.71 -26.17
C SER A 62 2.50 -10.67 -26.93
N ASP A 63 1.71 -9.85 -26.22
CA ASP A 63 0.86 -8.80 -26.80
C ASP A 63 1.50 -7.42 -26.63
N PHE A 64 2.04 -6.90 -27.74
CA PHE A 64 2.66 -5.58 -27.79
C PHE A 64 1.68 -4.44 -27.41
N ALA A 65 0.42 -4.55 -27.81
CA ALA A 65 -0.59 -3.54 -27.49
C ALA A 65 -0.94 -3.56 -25.99
N GLY A 66 -1.09 -4.77 -25.44
CA GLY A 66 -1.25 -4.99 -24.00
C GLY A 66 -0.10 -4.42 -23.18
N LEU A 67 1.15 -4.73 -23.52
CA LEU A 67 2.33 -4.21 -22.83
C LEU A 67 2.41 -2.67 -22.90
N ARG A 68 2.12 -2.09 -24.06
CA ARG A 68 2.12 -0.62 -24.22
C ARG A 68 1.07 0.05 -23.35
N PHE A 69 -0.15 -0.50 -23.29
CA PHE A 69 -1.21 -0.01 -22.43
C PHE A 69 -0.81 -0.08 -20.94
N LEU A 70 -0.22 -1.19 -20.49
CA LEU A 70 0.25 -1.34 -19.11
C LEU A 70 1.36 -0.34 -18.76
N ILE A 71 2.28 -0.06 -19.69
CA ILE A 71 3.32 0.96 -19.51
C ILE A 71 2.71 2.36 -19.39
N GLU A 72 1.73 2.69 -20.24
CA GLU A 72 1.03 3.98 -20.19
C GLU A 72 0.24 4.14 -18.88
N LEU A 73 -0.39 3.08 -18.39
CA LEU A 73 -1.08 3.05 -17.10
C LEU A 73 -0.11 3.39 -15.95
N ILE A 74 1.06 2.74 -15.89
CA ILE A 74 2.10 3.01 -14.87
C ILE A 74 2.63 4.44 -14.98
N ARG A 75 2.82 4.97 -16.19
CA ARG A 75 3.29 6.35 -16.36
C ARG A 75 2.25 7.37 -15.91
N SER A 76 0.98 7.09 -16.15
CA SER A 76 -0.14 7.95 -15.75
C SER A 76 -0.38 7.99 -14.23
N SER A 77 0.13 7.00 -13.49
CA SER A 77 0.03 6.91 -12.03
C SER A 77 1.21 7.58 -11.30
N ARG A 78 2.19 8.16 -12.01
CA ARG A 78 3.27 8.94 -11.38
C ARG A 78 2.71 10.20 -10.72
N HIS A 79 2.99 10.39 -9.43
CA HIS A 79 2.46 11.51 -8.64
C HIS A 79 3.58 12.40 -8.08
N LYS A 80 3.26 13.69 -7.87
CA LYS A 80 4.17 14.67 -7.24
C LYS A 80 4.18 14.42 -5.73
N LYS A 81 5.37 14.30 -5.14
CA LYS A 81 5.64 13.83 -3.77
C LYS A 81 5.01 14.67 -2.63
N ASP A 82 4.48 15.85 -2.92
CA ASP A 82 4.27 16.87 -1.88
C ASP A 82 2.97 16.75 -1.07
N LYS A 83 2.11 15.76 -1.34
CA LYS A 83 0.90 15.57 -0.54
C LYS A 83 0.70 14.09 -0.28
N GLY A 84 1.12 13.61 0.89
CA GLY A 84 0.89 12.24 1.38
C GLY A 84 -0.59 11.90 1.44
N ARG A 85 -1.20 11.59 0.30
CA ARG A 85 -2.62 11.29 0.18
C ARG A 85 -2.77 9.79 0.16
N MET A 86 -3.54 9.27 1.11
CA MET A 86 -4.06 7.90 1.09
C MET A 86 -4.67 7.52 -0.27
N LYS A 87 -5.19 8.50 -1.02
CA LYS A 87 -5.69 8.33 -2.40
C LYS A 87 -4.60 7.87 -3.38
N ASP A 88 -3.37 8.34 -3.22
CA ASP A 88 -2.24 7.99 -4.08
C ASP A 88 -1.78 6.55 -3.82
N LEU A 89 -1.69 6.15 -2.54
CA LEU A 89 -1.41 4.77 -2.14
C LEU A 89 -2.47 3.78 -2.64
N ARG A 90 -3.75 4.18 -2.57
CA ARG A 90 -4.86 3.38 -3.10
C ARG A 90 -4.77 3.21 -4.62
N ARG A 91 -4.47 4.29 -5.35
CA ARG A 91 -4.31 4.25 -6.81
C ARG A 91 -3.15 3.38 -7.26
N ILE A 92 -2.01 3.43 -6.56
CA ILE A 92 -0.87 2.54 -6.82
C ILE A 92 -1.29 1.08 -6.70
N HIS A 93 -1.99 0.73 -5.61
CA HIS A 93 -2.47 -0.63 -5.39
C HIS A 93 -3.53 -1.07 -6.42
N GLU A 94 -4.42 -0.19 -6.85
CA GLU A 94 -5.36 -0.48 -7.94
C GLU A 94 -4.64 -0.76 -9.28
N VAL A 95 -3.58 -0.01 -9.59
CA VAL A 95 -2.73 -0.27 -10.76
C VAL A 95 -2.07 -1.64 -10.65
N ILE A 96 -1.56 -2.01 -9.47
CA ILE A 96 -0.90 -3.31 -9.25
C ILE A 96 -1.89 -4.46 -9.38
N LYS A 97 -3.10 -4.35 -8.81
CA LYS A 97 -4.17 -5.35 -9.01
C LYS A 97 -4.53 -5.51 -10.49
N THR A 98 -4.63 -4.40 -11.21
CA THR A 98 -4.91 -4.41 -12.65
C THR A 98 -3.79 -5.12 -13.40
N LEU A 99 -2.53 -4.90 -13.02
CA LEU A 99 -1.39 -5.62 -13.58
C LEU A 99 -1.46 -7.11 -13.24
N ALA A 100 -1.59 -7.49 -11.96
CA ALA A 100 -1.64 -8.88 -11.51
C ALA A 100 -2.71 -9.71 -12.23
N SER A 101 -3.93 -9.18 -12.39
CA SER A 101 -5.01 -9.87 -13.11
C SER A 101 -4.71 -10.17 -14.58
N ARG A 102 -3.74 -9.48 -15.19
CA ARG A 102 -3.29 -9.74 -16.58
C ARG A 102 -2.17 -10.78 -16.65
N PHE A 103 -1.59 -11.14 -15.52
CA PHE A 103 -0.48 -12.09 -15.38
C PHE A 103 -0.93 -13.46 -14.83
N GLU A 104 -2.15 -13.55 -14.30
CA GLU A 104 -2.79 -14.80 -13.83
C GLU A 104 -3.61 -15.52 -14.92
N GLY A 105 -3.55 -15.04 -16.17
CA GLY A 105 -4.25 -15.59 -17.34
C GLY A 105 -3.38 -16.47 -18.21
#